data_AF-A0A0D2NE89-F1
#
_entry.id   AF-A0A0D2NE89-F1
#
_cell.length_a   1.000
_cell.length_b   1.000
_cell.length_c   1.000
_cell.angle_alpha   90.00
_cell.angle_beta   90.00
_cell.angle_gamma   90.00
#
_symmetry.space_group_name_H-M   'P 1'
#
loop_
_entity.id
_entity.type
_entity.pdbx_description
1 polymer ?
#
loop_
_entity_poly.entity_id
_entity_poly.type
_entity_poly.pdbx_seq_one_letter_code
_entity_poly.pdbx_strand_id
1 'polypeptide(L)'
;MAGVAFGSAAVGGGFAFAAAAYQTSAGFAARHETTHTQQVEITKRYIAEFEDAYKRDEVSEYDWKHYLRLRENAKRTEKVYEDSINAYKEVPTWSVFRKWKMKRRVRTFKKEIRQSNRLLRSHYDDWQSSSSASDESSISAEYGSSACSRASHNIDDDIHISCWANDVVRGVLDLRGEQLKVQL
;
A
#
# COMPACT_ATOMS: atom_id res chain seq x y z
N MET A 1 55.26 -20.29 11.42
CA MET A 1 54.63 -19.38 10.44
C MET A 1 53.13 -19.67 10.40
N ALA A 2 52.36 -19.12 11.32
CA ALA A 2 50.90 -19.27 11.36
C ALA A 2 50.32 -17.85 11.27
N GLY A 3 50.05 -17.41 10.05
CA GLY A 3 49.55 -16.09 9.77
C GLY A 3 48.54 -16.16 8.64
N VAL A 4 47.44 -15.43 8.83
CA VAL A 4 46.53 -14.98 7.77
C VAL A 4 45.55 -16.04 7.23
N ALA A 5 44.64 -16.55 8.06
CA ALA A 5 43.41 -17.22 7.58
C ALA A 5 42.10 -16.59 8.11
N PHE A 6 42.16 -15.72 9.12
CA PHE A 6 40.97 -15.11 9.74
C PHE A 6 40.51 -13.78 9.12
N GLY A 7 41.29 -13.20 8.19
CA GLY A 7 40.95 -11.89 7.58
C GLY A 7 39.98 -11.97 6.39
N SER A 8 40.00 -13.05 5.61
CA SER A 8 39.25 -13.16 4.35
C SER A 8 37.77 -13.51 4.55
N ALA A 9 37.43 -14.31 5.56
CA ALA A 9 36.04 -14.68 5.85
C ALA A 9 35.19 -13.50 6.35
N ALA A 10 35.78 -12.60 7.16
CA ALA A 10 35.10 -11.41 7.66
C ALA A 10 34.80 -10.39 6.56
N VAL A 11 35.71 -10.24 5.59
CA VAL A 11 35.52 -9.36 4.43
C VAL A 11 34.45 -9.94 3.50
N GLY A 12 34.50 -11.25 3.20
CA GLY A 12 33.48 -11.92 2.35
C GLY A 12 32.07 -11.89 2.93
N GLY A 13 31.92 -12.11 4.24
CA GLY A 13 30.62 -12.05 4.92
C GLY A 13 30.00 -10.64 4.97
N GLY A 14 30.83 -9.61 5.15
CA GLY A 14 30.39 -8.22 5.15
C GLY A 14 29.84 -7.77 3.78
N PHE A 15 30.50 -8.16 2.70
CA PHE A 15 30.02 -7.88 1.33
C PHE A 15 28.71 -8.61 1.00
N ALA A 16 28.57 -9.88 1.40
CA ALA A 16 27.32 -10.63 1.19
C ALA A 16 26.14 -10.00 1.94
N PHE A 17 26.36 -9.55 3.19
CA PHE A 17 25.33 -8.86 3.97
C PHE A 17 24.97 -7.49 3.35
N ALA A 18 25.95 -6.71 2.92
CA ALA A 18 25.70 -5.43 2.26
C ALA A 18 24.91 -5.59 0.95
N ALA A 19 25.27 -6.60 0.14
CA ALA A 19 24.55 -6.92 -1.09
C ALA A 19 23.10 -7.35 -0.82
N ALA A 20 22.86 -8.21 0.18
CA ALA A 20 21.51 -8.64 0.58
C ALA A 20 20.67 -7.47 1.15
N ALA A 21 21.27 -6.61 1.99
CA ALA A 21 20.61 -5.42 2.52
C ALA A 21 20.26 -4.42 1.40
N TYR A 22 21.13 -4.28 0.40
CA TYR A 22 20.86 -3.46 -0.77
C TYR A 22 19.69 -4.03 -1.59
N GLN A 23 19.75 -5.31 -1.98
CA GLN A 23 18.70 -5.98 -2.75
C GLN A 23 17.33 -5.91 -2.07
N THR A 24 17.26 -6.16 -0.75
CA THR A 24 16.00 -6.11 -0.01
C THR A 24 15.43 -4.69 0.06
N SER A 25 16.28 -3.67 0.19
CA SER A 25 15.83 -2.27 0.21
C SER A 25 15.40 -1.76 -1.17
N ALA A 26 16.16 -2.06 -2.22
CA ALA A 26 15.83 -1.72 -3.60
C ALA A 26 14.53 -2.42 -4.03
N GLY A 27 14.38 -3.72 -3.72
CA GLY A 27 13.16 -4.47 -4.02
C GLY A 27 11.94 -4.00 -3.23
N PHE A 28 12.11 -3.41 -2.05
CA PHE A 28 11.00 -2.76 -1.35
C PHE A 28 10.54 -1.50 -2.08
N ALA A 29 11.45 -0.60 -2.43
CA ALA A 29 11.11 0.63 -3.14
C ALA A 29 10.46 0.33 -4.50
N ALA A 30 11.07 -0.54 -5.30
CA ALA A 30 10.56 -0.91 -6.63
C ALA A 30 9.11 -1.42 -6.59
N ARG A 31 8.77 -2.31 -5.65
CA ARG A 31 7.38 -2.81 -5.50
C ARG A 31 6.40 -1.70 -5.16
N HIS A 32 6.82 -0.73 -4.34
CA HIS A 32 6.00 0.40 -3.96
C HIS A 32 5.82 1.39 -5.11
N GLU A 33 6.82 1.59 -5.95
CA GLU A 33 6.76 2.40 -7.18
C GLU A 33 5.89 1.76 -8.26
N THR A 34 6.01 0.45 -8.49
CA THR A 34 5.12 -0.26 -9.43
C THR A 34 3.67 -0.17 -8.96
N THR A 35 3.42 -0.41 -7.66
CA THR A 35 2.06 -0.26 -7.09
C THR A 35 1.55 1.17 -7.25
N HIS A 36 2.42 2.16 -7.02
CA HIS A 36 2.08 3.57 -7.19
C HIS A 36 1.64 3.86 -8.63
N THR A 37 2.49 3.51 -9.60
CA THR A 37 2.24 3.72 -11.03
C THR A 37 0.90 3.13 -11.48
N GLN A 38 0.62 1.87 -11.09
CA GLN A 38 -0.65 1.21 -11.38
C GLN A 38 -1.85 1.96 -10.78
N GLN A 39 -1.73 2.44 -9.54
CA GLN A 39 -2.81 3.20 -8.90
C GLN A 39 -3.05 4.54 -9.59
N VAL A 40 -1.99 5.22 -10.00
CA VAL A 40 -2.07 6.49 -10.73
C VAL A 40 -2.75 6.31 -12.08
N GLU A 41 -2.42 5.26 -12.83
CA GLU A 41 -3.06 4.95 -14.11
C GLU A 41 -4.56 4.69 -13.95
N ILE A 42 -4.95 3.89 -12.94
CA ILE A 42 -6.36 3.62 -12.64
C ILE A 42 -7.10 4.92 -12.27
N THR A 43 -6.52 5.74 -11.39
CA THR A 43 -7.14 7.01 -10.99
C THR A 43 -7.25 7.98 -12.16
N LYS A 44 -6.24 8.06 -13.05
CA LYS A 44 -6.31 8.87 -14.27
C LYS A 44 -7.45 8.44 -15.18
N ARG A 45 -7.69 7.13 -15.32
CA ARG A 45 -8.80 6.60 -16.10
C ARG A 45 -10.15 7.04 -15.53
N TYR A 46 -10.38 6.89 -14.22
CA TYR A 46 -11.63 7.35 -13.59
C TYR A 46 -11.83 8.87 -13.71
N ILE A 47 -10.75 9.65 -13.62
CA ILE A 47 -10.81 11.10 -13.85
C ILE A 47 -11.26 11.41 -15.28
N ALA A 48 -10.67 10.74 -16.27
CA ALA A 48 -11.04 10.96 -17.68
C ALA A 48 -12.50 10.59 -17.95
N GLU A 49 -12.97 9.46 -17.41
CA GLU A 49 -14.36 9.02 -17.56
C GLU A 49 -15.35 10.01 -16.90
N PHE A 50 -15.05 10.49 -15.70
CA PHE A 50 -15.92 11.46 -14.99
C PHE A 50 -15.88 12.86 -15.64
N GLU A 51 -14.72 13.29 -16.14
CA GLU A 51 -14.58 14.53 -16.91
C GLU A 51 -15.35 14.47 -18.24
N ASP A 52 -15.41 13.31 -18.89
CA ASP A 52 -16.23 13.10 -20.10
C ASP A 52 -17.72 13.16 -19.78
N ALA A 53 -18.17 12.46 -18.72
CA ALA A 53 -19.56 12.49 -18.27
C ALA A 53 -20.03 13.91 -17.91
N TYR A 54 -19.17 14.71 -17.28
CA TYR A 54 -19.47 16.12 -17.00
C TYR A 54 -19.64 16.94 -18.29
N LYS A 55 -18.82 16.71 -19.32
CA LYS A 55 -18.97 17.39 -20.63
C LYS A 55 -20.26 17.01 -21.37
N ARG A 56 -20.81 15.83 -21.05
CA ARG A 56 -22.11 15.36 -21.58
C ARG A 56 -23.30 15.84 -20.75
N ASP A 57 -23.07 16.70 -19.75
CA ASP A 57 -24.08 17.18 -18.79
C ASP A 57 -24.77 16.05 -18.00
N GLU A 58 -24.14 14.89 -17.86
CA GLU A 58 -24.66 13.73 -17.09
C GLU A 58 -24.36 13.82 -15.58
N VAL A 59 -23.53 14.79 -15.19
CA VAL A 59 -23.06 14.97 -13.81
C VAL A 59 -23.50 16.34 -13.32
N SER A 60 -24.12 16.36 -12.14
CA SER A 60 -24.52 17.64 -11.53
C SER A 60 -23.31 18.50 -11.16
N GLU A 61 -23.47 19.83 -11.17
CA GLU A 61 -22.39 20.74 -10.76
C GLU A 61 -21.96 20.49 -9.29
N TYR A 62 -22.90 20.03 -8.46
CA TYR A 62 -22.62 19.66 -7.08
C TYR A 62 -21.67 18.46 -7.00
N ASP A 63 -21.97 17.38 -7.73
CA ASP A 63 -21.16 16.16 -7.76
C ASP A 63 -19.80 16.43 -8.39
N TRP A 64 -19.75 17.28 -9.40
CA TRP A 64 -18.50 17.75 -9.99
C TRP A 64 -17.61 18.48 -8.97
N LYS A 65 -18.17 19.42 -8.20
CA LYS A 65 -17.43 20.11 -7.13
C LYS A 65 -16.99 19.17 -6.00
N HIS A 66 -17.80 18.17 -5.67
CA HIS A 66 -17.44 17.16 -4.68
C HIS A 66 -16.28 16.29 -5.18
N TYR A 67 -16.37 15.84 -6.43
CA TYR A 67 -15.34 15.06 -7.10
C TYR A 67 -14.00 15.79 -7.19
N LEU A 68 -14.01 17.09 -7.54
CA LEU A 68 -12.79 17.90 -7.59
C LEU A 68 -12.06 17.96 -6.24
N ARG A 69 -12.80 18.05 -5.13
CA ARG A 69 -12.22 18.01 -3.77
C ARG A 69 -11.59 16.65 -3.47
N LEU A 70 -12.26 15.56 -3.81
CA LEU A 70 -11.72 14.20 -3.66
C LEU A 70 -10.46 13.99 -4.50
N ARG A 71 -10.47 14.46 -5.75
CA ARG A 71 -9.33 14.42 -6.66
C ARG A 71 -8.12 15.18 -6.12
N GLU A 72 -8.33 16.39 -5.62
CA GLU A 72 -7.25 17.20 -5.07
C GLU A 72 -6.66 16.54 -3.82
N ASN A 73 -7.52 16.00 -2.94
CA ASN A 73 -7.07 15.26 -1.77
C ASN A 73 -6.25 14.03 -2.19
N ALA A 74 -6.74 13.23 -3.14
CA ALA A 74 -6.03 12.07 -3.66
C ALA A 74 -4.65 12.44 -4.21
N LYS A 75 -4.53 13.52 -5.02
CA LYS A 75 -3.24 14.02 -5.54
C LYS A 75 -2.28 14.46 -4.44
N ARG A 76 -2.78 15.10 -3.37
CA ARG A 76 -1.93 15.49 -2.22
C ARG A 76 -1.40 14.25 -1.51
N THR A 77 -2.25 13.26 -1.23
CA THR A 77 -1.83 12.01 -0.58
C THR A 77 -0.86 11.21 -1.46
N GLU A 78 -1.10 11.19 -2.78
CA GLU A 78 -0.22 10.61 -3.81
C GLU A 78 1.20 11.17 -3.71
N LYS A 79 1.32 12.50 -3.77
CA LYS A 79 2.61 13.19 -3.65
C LYS A 79 3.33 12.85 -2.33
N VAL A 80 2.61 12.86 -1.21
CA VAL A 80 3.19 12.54 0.11
C VAL A 80 3.75 11.11 0.15
N TYR A 81 3.07 10.16 -0.49
CA TYR A 81 3.56 8.80 -0.58
C TYR A 81 4.78 8.66 -1.48
N GLU A 82 4.77 9.30 -2.65
CA GLU A 82 5.94 9.34 -3.55
C GLU A 82 7.16 9.94 -2.82
N ASP A 83 6.98 11.08 -2.16
CA ASP A 83 8.00 11.72 -1.33
C ASP A 83 8.50 10.76 -0.23
N SER A 84 7.61 9.96 0.37
CA SER A 84 7.99 8.97 1.39
C SER A 84 8.80 7.80 0.83
N ILE A 85 8.54 7.38 -0.42
CA ILE A 85 9.34 6.36 -1.12
C ILE A 85 10.73 6.92 -1.42
N ASN A 86 10.80 8.15 -1.93
CA ASN A 86 12.06 8.83 -2.21
C ASN A 86 12.90 9.00 -0.93
N ALA A 87 12.27 9.47 0.16
CA ALA A 87 12.92 9.56 1.46
C ALA A 87 13.40 8.19 1.98
N TYR A 88 12.70 7.10 1.69
CA TYR A 88 13.15 5.74 2.05
C TYR A 88 14.40 5.32 1.26
N LYS A 89 14.48 5.68 -0.03
CA LYS A 89 15.64 5.40 -0.89
C LYS A 89 16.90 6.12 -0.42
N GLU A 90 16.75 7.38 -0.01
CA GLU A 90 17.86 8.22 0.47
C GLU A 90 18.45 7.74 1.82
N VAL A 91 17.69 6.99 2.62
CA VAL A 91 18.18 6.52 3.92
C VAL A 91 19.25 5.43 3.72
N PRO A 92 20.48 5.64 4.25
CA PRO A 92 21.56 4.68 4.09
C PRO A 92 21.22 3.34 4.75
N THR A 93 21.60 2.25 4.10
CA THR A 93 21.28 0.86 4.51
C THR A 93 21.83 0.50 5.88
N TRP A 94 22.95 1.08 6.32
CA TRP A 94 23.51 0.87 7.65
C TRP A 94 22.62 1.40 8.79
N SER A 95 21.71 2.33 8.50
CA SER A 95 20.82 2.94 9.52
C SER A 95 19.52 2.15 9.70
N VAL A 96 19.63 0.90 10.17
CA VAL A 96 18.53 -0.08 10.22
C VAL A 96 17.27 0.48 10.92
N PHE A 97 17.41 1.12 12.09
CA PHE A 97 16.28 1.70 12.82
C PHE A 97 15.57 2.82 12.05
N ARG A 98 16.35 3.72 11.41
CA ARG A 98 15.81 4.82 10.61
C ARG A 98 15.09 4.27 9.38
N LYS A 99 15.70 3.29 8.71
CA LYS A 99 15.14 2.64 7.51
C LYS A 99 13.87 1.88 7.84
N TRP A 100 13.78 1.24 9.01
CA TRP A 100 12.57 0.58 9.48
C TRP A 100 11.44 1.58 9.80
N LYS A 101 11.75 2.71 10.46
CA LYS A 101 10.78 3.79 10.69
C LYS A 101 10.22 4.34 9.37
N MET A 102 11.09 4.55 8.37
CA MET A 102 10.65 4.98 7.04
C MET A 102 9.82 3.92 6.34
N LYS A 103 10.20 2.64 6.42
CA LYS A 103 9.41 1.52 5.88
C LYS A 103 7.99 1.50 6.44
N ARG A 104 7.82 1.76 7.75
CA ARG A 104 6.49 1.88 8.38
C ARG A 104 5.70 3.07 7.81
N ARG A 105 6.34 4.24 7.67
CA ARG A 105 5.70 5.44 7.07
C ARG A 105 5.20 5.19 5.65
N VAL A 106 6.04 4.61 4.79
CA VAL A 106 5.66 4.24 3.41
C VAL A 106 4.43 3.32 3.41
N ARG A 107 4.35 2.37 4.35
CA ARG A 107 3.18 1.48 4.47
C ARG A 107 1.92 2.22 4.94
N THR A 108 2.05 3.16 5.88
CA THR A 108 0.92 4.00 6.34
C THR A 108 0.39 4.84 5.18
N PHE A 109 1.26 5.58 4.48
CA PHE A 109 0.85 6.40 3.34
C PHE A 109 0.27 5.57 2.19
N LYS A 110 0.78 4.35 1.97
CA LYS A 110 0.15 3.40 1.03
C LYS A 110 -1.31 3.07 1.43
N LYS A 111 -1.59 2.90 2.72
CA LYS A 111 -2.96 2.65 3.20
C LYS A 111 -3.84 3.89 2.97
N GLU A 112 -3.32 5.09 3.24
CA GLU A 112 -4.04 6.35 3.03
C GLU A 112 -4.40 6.57 1.55
N ILE A 113 -3.47 6.32 0.61
CA ILE A 113 -3.78 6.38 -0.83
C ILE A 113 -4.83 5.36 -1.24
N ARG A 114 -4.73 4.13 -0.72
CA ARG A 114 -5.74 3.11 -0.99
C ARG A 114 -7.12 3.57 -0.51
N GLN A 115 -7.18 4.23 0.64
CA GLN A 115 -8.41 4.77 1.18
C GLN A 115 -8.95 5.92 0.34
N SER A 116 -8.11 6.90 -0.05
CA SER A 116 -8.54 8.01 -0.90
C SER A 116 -9.01 7.53 -2.28
N ASN A 117 -8.29 6.60 -2.90
CA ASN A 117 -8.71 5.98 -4.16
C ASN A 117 -10.01 5.17 -4.01
N ARG A 118 -10.20 4.49 -2.87
CA ARG A 118 -11.45 3.78 -2.58
C ARG A 118 -12.63 4.75 -2.46
N LEU A 119 -12.44 5.92 -1.84
CA LEU A 119 -13.47 6.94 -1.75
C LEU A 119 -13.81 7.52 -3.14
N LEU A 120 -12.79 7.82 -3.95
CA LEU A 120 -12.98 8.31 -5.32
C LEU A 120 -13.73 7.30 -6.18
N ARG A 121 -13.37 6.02 -6.07
CA ARG A 121 -14.07 4.92 -6.76
C ARG A 121 -15.50 4.75 -6.25
N SER A 122 -15.72 4.78 -4.93
CA SER A 122 -17.05 4.66 -4.36
C SER A 122 -17.99 5.76 -4.83
N HIS A 123 -17.49 6.99 -4.95
CA HIS A 123 -18.27 8.11 -5.48
C HIS A 123 -18.60 7.91 -6.96
N TYR A 124 -17.65 7.40 -7.74
CA TYR A 124 -17.86 7.06 -9.15
C TYR A 124 -18.91 5.95 -9.31
N ASP A 125 -18.79 4.86 -8.54
CA ASP A 125 -19.70 3.71 -8.60
C ASP A 125 -21.13 4.11 -8.18
N ASP A 126 -21.28 5.01 -7.19
CA ASP A 126 -22.56 5.55 -6.73
C ASP A 126 -23.24 6.43 -7.81
N TRP A 127 -22.47 7.32 -8.44
CA TRP A 127 -22.94 8.08 -9.60
C TRP A 127 -23.36 7.16 -10.76
N GLN A 128 -22.54 6.16 -11.10
CA GLN A 128 -22.84 5.24 -12.18
C GLN A 128 -24.11 4.41 -11.91
N SER A 129 -24.31 4.01 -10.65
CA SER A 129 -25.48 3.23 -10.22
C SER A 129 -26.76 4.08 -10.22
N SER A 130 -26.69 5.33 -9.75
CA SER A 130 -27.83 6.27 -9.80
C SER A 130 -28.20 6.65 -11.23
N SER A 131 -27.21 6.78 -12.12
CA SER A 131 -27.44 7.04 -13.54
C SER A 131 -28.05 5.83 -14.27
N SER A 132 -27.58 4.60 -13.99
CA SER A 132 -28.08 3.38 -14.67
C SER A 132 -29.44 2.89 -14.15
N ALA A 133 -29.79 3.20 -12.90
CA ALA A 133 -31.05 2.75 -12.29
C ALA A 133 -32.29 3.53 -12.78
N SER A 134 -32.11 4.58 -13.58
CA SER A 134 -33.21 5.43 -14.04
C SER A 134 -33.92 4.93 -15.31
N ASP A 135 -33.38 3.92 -16.00
CA ASP A 135 -33.95 3.39 -17.25
C ASP A 135 -34.57 1.97 -17.12
N GLU A 136 -34.43 1.30 -15.97
CA GLU A 136 -35.01 -0.04 -15.72
C GLU A 136 -36.14 0.01 -14.69
N SER A 137 -37.21 0.75 -14.99
CA SER A 137 -38.50 0.60 -14.30
C SER A 137 -39.62 0.35 -15.30
N SER A 138 -39.77 -0.92 -15.70
CA SER A 138 -41.05 -1.58 -16.06
C SER A 138 -40.77 -2.98 -16.63
N ILE A 139 -40.56 -3.98 -15.77
CA ILE A 139 -40.95 -5.36 -16.12
C ILE A 139 -41.42 -6.10 -14.87
N SER A 140 -42.55 -6.78 -15.05
CA SER A 140 -43.40 -7.41 -14.05
C SER A 140 -42.66 -8.16 -12.95
N ALA A 141 -43.10 -7.92 -11.72
CA ALA A 141 -42.89 -8.83 -10.61
C ALA A 141 -43.61 -10.16 -10.91
N GLU A 142 -42.84 -11.21 -11.23
CA GLU A 142 -43.26 -12.58 -10.97
C GLU A 142 -42.39 -13.19 -9.88
N TYR A 143 -43.11 -13.78 -8.94
CA TYR A 143 -42.72 -14.25 -7.63
C TYR A 143 -41.87 -15.53 -7.76
N GLY A 144 -40.59 -15.47 -7.39
CA GLY A 144 -39.71 -16.64 -7.42
C GLY A 144 -38.39 -16.40 -6.69
N SER A 145 -38.30 -16.90 -5.46
CA SER A 145 -37.14 -16.87 -4.58
C SER A 145 -35.84 -17.43 -5.20
N SER A 146 -34.71 -16.73 -4.99
CA SER A 146 -33.45 -17.38 -4.62
C SER A 146 -32.51 -16.40 -3.91
N ALA A 147 -32.35 -16.57 -2.60
CA ALA A 147 -31.34 -15.90 -1.80
C ALA A 147 -29.96 -16.50 -2.12
N CYS A 148 -29.14 -15.76 -2.89
CA CYS A 148 -27.74 -16.11 -3.11
C CYS A 148 -26.83 -15.00 -2.56
N SER A 149 -26.31 -15.28 -1.36
CA SER A 149 -24.93 -15.03 -0.92
C SER A 149 -24.20 -13.84 -1.54
N ARG A 150 -24.14 -12.72 -0.80
CA ARG A 150 -23.05 -11.74 -0.92
C ARG A 150 -22.20 -11.85 0.34
N ALA A 151 -21.14 -12.65 0.22
CA ALA A 151 -20.16 -12.89 1.26
C ALA A 151 -19.70 -11.56 1.90
N SER A 152 -19.88 -11.50 3.20
CA SER A 152 -19.38 -10.48 4.11
C SER A 152 -17.87 -10.29 3.95
N HIS A 153 -17.47 -9.03 3.83
CA HIS A 153 -16.11 -8.50 3.86
C HIS A 153 -15.21 -9.26 4.85
N ASN A 154 -14.12 -9.84 4.34
CA ASN A 154 -13.03 -10.38 5.15
C ASN A 154 -12.37 -9.26 5.97
N ILE A 155 -12.71 -9.21 7.26
CA ILE A 155 -12.00 -8.44 8.31
C ILE A 155 -10.80 -9.25 8.85
N ASP A 156 -10.68 -10.53 8.48
CA ASP A 156 -9.67 -11.46 9.02
C ASP A 156 -8.23 -11.21 8.53
N ASP A 157 -8.04 -10.45 7.45
CA ASP A 157 -6.69 -10.19 6.91
C ASP A 157 -5.86 -9.21 7.77
N ASP A 158 -6.48 -8.36 8.60
CA ASP A 158 -5.76 -7.38 9.43
C ASP A 158 -5.26 -8.00 10.76
N ILE A 159 -5.88 -9.07 11.26
CA ILE A 159 -5.46 -9.74 12.51
C ILE A 159 -4.21 -10.60 12.26
N HIS A 160 -4.16 -11.32 11.13
CA HIS A 160 -3.08 -12.27 10.85
C HIS A 160 -1.70 -11.62 10.65
N ILE A 161 -1.64 -10.36 10.20
CA ILE A 161 -0.39 -9.62 9.98
C ILE A 161 0.22 -9.12 11.31
N SER A 162 -0.61 -8.89 12.33
CA SER A 162 -0.14 -8.44 13.64
C SER A 162 0.56 -9.56 14.44
N CYS A 163 0.17 -10.83 14.23
CA CYS A 163 0.80 -11.99 14.88
C CYS A 163 2.25 -12.21 14.42
N TRP A 164 2.56 -12.01 13.13
CA TRP A 164 3.92 -12.23 12.62
C TRP A 164 4.94 -11.18 13.14
N ALA A 165 4.48 -9.97 13.47
CA ALA A 165 5.35 -8.92 13.99
C ALA A 165 5.80 -9.19 15.44
N ASN A 166 5.00 -9.91 16.24
CA ASN A 166 5.34 -10.25 17.62
C ASN A 166 6.28 -11.46 17.71
N ASP A 167 6.16 -12.44 16.81
CA ASP A 167 7.05 -13.61 16.80
C ASP A 167 8.50 -13.25 16.43
N VAL A 168 8.70 -12.30 15.51
CA VAL A 168 10.06 -11.83 15.16
C VAL A 168 10.69 -11.02 16.30
N VAL A 169 9.90 -10.26 17.06
CA VAL A 169 10.40 -9.50 18.23
C VAL A 169 10.77 -10.45 19.38
N ARG A 170 10.02 -11.54 19.58
CA ARG A 170 10.39 -12.61 20.52
C ARG A 170 11.69 -13.31 20.13
N GLY A 171 11.85 -13.70 18.86
CA GLY A 171 13.07 -14.35 18.38
C GLY A 171 14.34 -13.50 18.50
N VAL A 172 14.24 -12.17 18.36
CA VAL A 172 15.39 -11.25 18.50
C VAL A 172 15.76 -10.99 19.97
N LEU A 173 14.81 -11.10 20.89
CA LEU A 173 15.07 -10.95 22.33
C LEU A 173 15.72 -12.22 22.93
N ASP A 174 15.34 -13.41 22.47
CA ASP A 174 15.97 -14.67 22.91
C ASP A 174 17.45 -14.75 22.49
N LEU A 175 17.81 -14.27 21.29
CA LEU A 175 19.21 -14.21 20.84
C LEU A 175 20.09 -13.24 21.65
N ARG A 176 19.51 -12.25 22.33
CA ARG A 176 20.23 -11.38 23.27
C ARG A 176 20.38 -12.00 24.66
N GLY A 177 19.48 -12.91 25.05
CA GLY A 177 19.55 -13.62 26.33
C GLY A 177 20.68 -14.67 26.37
N GLU A 178 20.96 -15.34 25.26
CA GLU A 178 22.00 -16.39 25.21
C GLU A 178 23.44 -15.83 25.19
N GLN A 179 23.66 -14.63 24.66
CA GLN A 179 24.99 -13.99 24.65
C GLN A 179 25.49 -13.60 26.06
N LEU A 180 24.61 -13.48 27.04
CA LEU A 180 24.98 -13.11 28.42
C LEU A 180 25.30 -14.30 29.33
N LYS A 181 25.09 -15.55 28.88
CA LYS A 181 25.39 -16.75 29.68
C LYS A 181 26.75 -17.39 29.43
N VAL A 182 27.52 -16.92 28.44
CA VAL A 182 28.82 -17.51 28.06
C VAL A 182 30.02 -16.76 28.68
N GLN A 183 29.79 -15.86 29.64
CA GLN A 183 30.85 -15.09 30.31
C GLN A 183 30.86 -15.19 31.85
N LEU A 184 30.26 -16.26 32.41
CA LEU A 184 30.48 -16.67 33.79
C LEU A 184 31.00 -18.11 33.80
#